data_AF-M9M1A6-F1
#
_entry.id   AF-M9M1A6-F1
#
_cell.length_a   1.000
_cell.length_b   1.000
_cell.length_c   1.000
_cell.angle_alpha   90.00
_cell.angle_beta   90.00
_cell.angle_gamma   90.00
#
_symmetry.space_group_name_H-M   'P 1'
#
loop_
_entity.id
_entity.type
_entity.pdbx_description
1 polymer ?
#
loop_
_entity_poly.entity_id
_entity_poly.type
_entity_poly.pdbx_seq_one_letter_code
_entity_poly.pdbx_strand_id
1 'polypeptide(L)' 'MGVTTHTPLHKENLIMGYKHLSITERSKLELLVQMKCSLREIAKKLGRHPSTIGREIN' A
#
# COMPACT_ATOMS: atom_id res chain seq x y z
N MET A 1 28.59 -9.79 23.26
CA MET A 1 27.25 -10.36 23.03
C MET A 1 26.27 -9.21 23.12
N GLY A 2 26.00 -8.53 22.00
CA GLY A 2 25.11 -7.36 21.97
C GLY A 2 23.79 -7.76 21.33
N VAL A 3 22.71 -7.69 22.09
CA VAL A 3 21.35 -7.97 21.61
C VAL A 3 21.00 -7.00 20.48
N THR A 4 20.74 -7.51 19.28
CA THR A 4 20.19 -6.69 18.19
C THR A 4 18.68 -6.62 18.36
N THR A 5 18.22 -5.61 19.11
CA THR A 5 16.86 -5.11 18.97
C THR A 5 16.74 -4.57 17.54
N HIS A 6 15.84 -5.13 16.73
CA HIS A 6 15.47 -4.52 15.45
C HIS A 6 14.60 -3.30 15.76
N THR A 7 15.22 -2.20 16.19
CA THR A 7 14.59 -0.89 16.28
C THR A 7 14.82 -0.19 14.95
N PRO A 8 13.79 0.17 14.16
CA PRO A 8 13.96 1.18 13.13
C PRO A 8 13.37 2.48 13.67
N LEU A 9 14.20 3.22 14.42
CA LEU A 9 14.08 4.67 14.54
C LEU A 9 15.04 5.27 13.51
N HIS A 10 14.54 5.77 12.38
CA HIS A 10 15.25 6.83 11.66
C HIS A 10 14.39 7.65 10.69
N LYS A 11 14.34 8.96 10.98
CA LYS A 11 14.34 10.12 10.07
C LYS A 11 13.11 10.40 9.20
N GLU A 12 12.35 11.40 9.64
CA GLU A 12 12.13 12.71 8.99
C GLU A 12 12.37 12.78 7.45
N ASN A 13 11.37 13.31 6.74
CA ASN A 13 11.28 13.60 5.28
C ASN A 13 10.88 12.45 4.34
N LEU A 14 9.61 12.01 4.38
CA LEU A 14 8.93 11.55 3.16
C LEU A 14 8.37 12.76 2.42
N ILE A 15 9.25 13.53 1.79
CA ILE A 15 8.90 14.59 0.83
C ILE A 15 8.36 14.01 -0.49
N MET A 16 8.46 12.69 -0.73
CA MET A 16 7.62 12.05 -1.73
C MET A 16 6.27 11.74 -1.08
N GLY A 17 5.19 12.34 -1.58
CA GLY A 17 3.81 12.07 -1.17
C GLY A 17 3.39 10.62 -1.43
N TYR A 18 3.94 9.67 -0.68
CA TYR A 18 3.52 8.29 -0.64
C TYR A 18 2.18 8.25 0.06
N LYS A 19 1.15 8.51 -0.74
CA LYS A 19 -0.24 8.47 -0.32
C LYS A 19 -0.57 7.00 -0.05
N HIS A 20 -0.34 6.54 1.17
CA HIS A 20 -0.82 5.24 1.62
C HIS A 20 -2.33 5.13 1.33
N LEU A 21 -2.81 3.93 1.05
CA LEU A 21 -4.25 3.73 0.96
C LEU A 21 -4.83 4.00 2.35
N SER A 22 -5.86 4.82 2.39
CA SER A 22 -6.70 4.97 3.58
C SER A 22 -7.33 3.62 3.94
N ILE A 23 -7.78 3.49 5.18
CA ILE A 23 -8.46 2.28 5.66
C ILE A 23 -9.61 1.88 4.71
N THR A 24 -10.40 2.85 4.26
CA THR A 24 -11.51 2.61 3.32
C THR A 24 -11.04 2.12 1.95
N GLU A 25 -9.95 2.68 1.44
CA GLU A 25 -9.37 2.23 0.17
C GLU A 25 -8.78 0.81 0.29
N ARG A 26 -8.20 0.48 1.44
CA ARG A 26 -7.70 -0.87 1.76
C ARG A 26 -8.84 -1.89 1.84
N SER A 27 -9.94 -1.57 2.52
CA SER A 27 -11.13 -2.44 2.55
C SER A 27 -11.75 -2.62 1.15
N LYS A 28 -11.79 -1.58 0.33
CA LYS A 28 -12.24 -1.70 -1.07
C LYS A 28 -11.29 -2.54 -1.90
N LEU A 29 -9.98 -2.39 -1.70
CA LEU A 29 -8.96 -3.19 -2.37
C LEU A 29 -9.15 -4.68 -2.08
N GLU A 30 -9.33 -5.06 -0.82
CA GLU A 30 -9.58 -6.45 -0.40
C GLU A 30 -10.80 -7.05 -1.10
N LEU A 31 -11.92 -6.32 -1.11
CA LEU A 31 -13.15 -6.77 -1.79
C LEU A 31 -12.93 -6.97 -3.31
N LEU A 32 -12.24 -6.04 -3.96
CA LEU A 32 -11.98 -6.12 -5.40
C LEU A 32 -11.02 -7.26 -5.75
N VAL A 33 -10.04 -7.54 -4.90
CA VAL A 33 -9.15 -8.70 -5.03
C VAL A 33 -9.94 -10.00 -4.88
N GLN A 34 -10.86 -10.09 -3.91
CA GLN A 34 -11.75 -11.24 -3.75
C GLN A 34 -12.65 -11.46 -4.97
N MET A 35 -13.10 -10.37 -5.61
CA MET A 35 -13.84 -10.41 -6.87
C MET A 35 -12.99 -10.78 -8.10
N LYS A 36 -11.69 -11.08 -7.91
CA LYS A 36 -10.72 -11.38 -8.98
C LYS A 36 -10.62 -10.28 -10.03
N CYS A 37 -10.84 -9.02 -9.64
CA CYS A 37 -10.63 -7.88 -10.54
C CYS A 37 -9.14 -7.78 -10.91
N SER A 38 -8.87 -7.37 -12.15
CA SER A 38 -7.50 -7.13 -12.57
C SER A 38 -6.90 -5.91 -11.85
N LEU A 39 -5.59 -5.90 -11.64
CA LEU A 39 -4.88 -4.80 -10.97
C LEU A 39 -5.15 -3.44 -11.63
N ARG A 40 -5.29 -3.40 -12.96
CA ARG A 40 -5.66 -2.19 -13.72
C ARG A 40 -7.08 -1.72 -13.43
N GLU A 41 -8.04 -2.64 -13.28
CA GLU A 41 -9.41 -2.28 -12.90
C GLU A 41 -9.48 -1.75 -11.47
N ILE A 42 -8.74 -2.38 -10.55
CA ILE A 42 -8.63 -1.95 -9.16
C ILE A 42 -8.04 -0.53 -9.09
N ALA A 43 -6.95 -0.30 -9.82
CA ALA A 43 -6.30 1.01 -9.92
C ALA A 43 -7.28 2.10 -10.43
N LYS A 44 -8.06 1.80 -11.48
CA LYS A 44 -9.10 2.71 -11.99
C LYS A 44 -10.19 2.97 -10.96
N LYS A 45 -10.70 1.93 -10.29
CA LYS A 45 -11.78 2.05 -9.29
C LYS A 45 -11.37 2.83 -8.05
N LEU A 46 -10.09 2.72 -7.64
CA LEU A 46 -9.55 3.45 -6.50
C LEU A 46 -8.92 4.80 -6.88
N GLY A 47 -8.85 5.12 -8.17
CA GLY A 47 -8.18 6.34 -8.66
C GLY A 47 -6.69 6.39 -8.29
N ARG A 48 -6.05 5.23 -8.18
CA ARG A 48 -4.64 5.09 -7.77
C ARG A 48 -3.79 4.56 -8.92
N HIS A 49 -2.47 4.78 -8.84
CA HIS A 49 -1.56 4.23 -9.82
C HIS A 49 -1.46 2.70 -9.69
N PRO A 50 -1.39 1.94 -10.80
CA PRO A 50 -1.22 0.48 -10.77
C PRO A 50 -0.06 0.02 -9.88
N SER A 51 1.08 0.71 -9.93
CA SER A 51 2.24 0.37 -9.09
C SER A 51 1.97 0.53 -7.58
N THR A 52 1.08 1.46 -7.20
CA THR A 52 0.66 1.60 -5.79
C THR A 52 -0.17 0.40 -5.36
N ILE A 53 -1.09 -0.06 -6.22
CA ILE A 53 -1.91 -1.25 -5.95
C ILE A 53 -1.04 -2.51 -5.89
N GLY A 54 -0.10 -2.67 -6.82
CA GLY A 54 0.81 -3.82 -6.85
C GLY A 54 1.71 -3.91 -5.62
N ARG A 55 2.13 -2.78 -5.05
CA ARG A 55 2.90 -2.72 -3.80
C ARG A 55 2.11 -3.12 -2.54
N GLU A 56 0.78 -3.07 -2.61
CA GLU A 56 -0.08 -3.38 -1.45
C GLU A 56 -0.64 -4.81 -1.50
N ILE A 57 -0.72 -5.40 -2.69
CA ILE A 57 -1.16 -6.78 -2.87
C ILE A 57 0.00 -7.78 -2.70
N ASN A 58 1.24 -7.35 -2.97
CA ASN A 58 2.45 -8.17 -2.90
C ASN A 58 3.12 -8.09 -1.53
#